data_AF-A0A7X0HSR4-F1
#
_entry.id   AF-A0A7X0HSR4-F1
#
_cell.length_a   1.000
_cell.length_b   1.000
_cell.length_c   1.000
_cell.angle_alpha   90.00
_cell.angle_beta   90.00
_cell.angle_gamma   90.00
#
_symmetry.space_group_name_H-M   'P 1'
#
loop_
_entity.id
_entity.type
_entity.pdbx_description
1 polymer ?
#
loop_
_entity_poly.entity_id
_entity_poly.type
_entity_poly.pdbx_seq_one_letter_code
_entity_poly.pdbx_strand_id
1 'polypeptide(L)' 'MKNGEKRNFIYMPSIGWIEAGATPDNAMERIRYAEVELEIENKKLLRRIKKKFPNSRIRKEGSAWIIDQPEEPG' A
#
# COMPACT_ATOMS: atom_id res chain seq x y z
N MET A 1 32.34 -0.57 2.72
CA MET A 1 31.46 0.54 2.31
C MET A 1 32.22 1.85 2.53
N LYS A 2 32.32 2.73 1.52
CA LYS A 2 33.06 4.01 1.66
C LYS A 2 32.16 5.05 2.33
N ASN A 3 32.62 5.62 3.44
CA ASN A 3 31.97 6.74 4.13
C ASN A 3 31.75 7.91 3.17
N GLY A 4 30.50 8.24 2.83
CA GLY A 4 30.17 9.48 2.11
C GLY A 4 28.99 9.45 1.13
N GLU A 5 28.41 8.29 0.79
CA GLU A 5 27.25 8.27 -0.12
C GLU A 5 26.00 8.85 0.56
N LYS A 6 25.62 10.07 0.17
CA LYS A 6 24.34 10.68 0.54
C LYS A 6 23.22 9.91 -0.16
N ARG A 7 22.41 9.20 0.62
CA ARG A 7 21.17 8.56 0.15
C ARG A 7 20.04 9.57 0.22
N ASN A 8 19.30 9.69 -0.88
CA ASN A 8 18.09 10.50 -0.93
C ASN A 8 16.90 9.59 -0.64
N PHE A 9 15.90 10.11 0.07
CA PHE A 9 14.66 9.39 0.36
C PHE A 9 13.47 10.25 -0.04
N ILE A 10 12.45 9.61 -0.60
CA ILE A 10 11.17 10.22 -0.94
C ILE A 10 10.14 9.64 0.03
N TYR A 11 9.41 10.51 0.73
CA TYR A 11 8.29 10.11 1.54
C TYR A 11 7.00 10.13 0.73
N MET A 12 6.32 8.99 0.62
CA MET A 12 4.99 8.87 0.03
C MET A 12 4.00 8.42 1.11
N PRO A 13 2.99 9.22 1.49
CA PRO A 13 2.08 8.88 2.60
C PRO A 13 1.40 7.51 2.50
N SER A 14 1.11 7.03 1.28
CA SER A 14 0.47 5.73 1.03
C SER A 14 1.41 4.53 1.11
N ILE A 15 2.73 4.75 1.07
CA ILE A 15 3.75 3.69 0.90
C ILE A 15 4.79 3.73 2.02
N GLY A 16 5.26 4.91 2.41
CA GLY A 16 6.33 5.14 3.37
C GLY A 16 7.56 5.80 2.74
N TRP A 17 8.73 5.55 3.32
CA TRP A 17 10.01 6.06 2.82
C TRP A 17 10.56 5.16 1.72
N ILE A 18 10.82 5.73 0.56
CA ILE A 18 11.40 5.07 -0.61
C ILE A 18 12.79 5.66 -0.83
N GLU A 19 13.83 4.84 -0.90
CA GLU A 19 15.17 5.31 -1.24
C GLU A 19 15.18 5.78 -2.71
N ALA A 20 15.35 7.08 -2.93
CA ALA A 20 15.51 7.64 -4.26
C ALA A 20 16.82 7.12 -4.86
N GLY A 21 16.73 6.59 -6.08
CA GLY A 21 17.91 6.19 -6.84
C GLY A 21 18.81 7.40 -7.14
N ALA A 22 19.95 7.14 -7.80
CA ALA A 22 20.90 8.19 -8.15
C ALA A 22 20.35 9.25 -9.12
N THR A 23 19.27 8.94 -9.86
CA THR A 23 18.63 9.80 -10.86
C THR A 23 17.13 9.92 -10.63
N PRO A 24 16.48 10.99 -11.14
CA PRO A 24 15.01 11.12 -11.12
C PRO A 24 14.30 9.93 -11.74
N ASP A 25 14.79 9.38 -12.86
CA ASP A 25 14.19 8.22 -13.53
C ASP A 25 14.23 6.97 -12.64
N ASN A 26 15.37 6.71 -11.98
CA ASN A 26 15.48 5.60 -11.04
C ASN A 26 14.57 5.78 -9.82
N ALA A 27 14.38 7.03 -9.35
CA ALA A 27 13.44 7.32 -8.28
C ALA A 27 11.99 7.05 -8.71
N MET A 28 11.60 7.45 -9.92
CA MET A 28 10.28 7.19 -10.48
C MET A 28 10.02 5.70 -10.70
N GLU A 29 11.03 4.95 -11.16
CA GLU A 29 10.91 3.50 -11.31
C GLU A 29 10.66 2.82 -9.95
N ARG A 30 11.41 3.21 -8.92
CA ARG A 30 11.23 2.69 -7.55
C ARG A 30 9.86 3.04 -6.96
N ILE A 31 9.36 4.25 -7.23
CA ILE A 31 8.00 4.64 -6.85
C ILE A 31 6.97 3.71 -7.50
N ARG A 32 7.09 3.46 -8.81
CA ARG A 32 6.18 2.56 -9.53
C ARG A 32 6.22 1.14 -8.98
N TYR A 33 7.41 0.60 -8.68
CA TYR A 33 7.51 -0.72 -8.06
C TYR A 33 6.81 -0.77 -6.70
N ALA A 34 7.02 0.24 -5.85
CA ALA A 34 6.40 0.29 -4.54
C ALA A 34 4.87 0.44 -4.61
N GLU A 35 4.34 1.18 -5.59
CA GLU A 35 2.89 1.24 -5.88
C GLU A 35 2.32 -0.13 -6.30
N VAL A 36 3.04 -0.87 -7.14
CA VAL A 36 2.64 -2.21 -7.56
C VAL A 36 2.64 -3.19 -6.37
N GLU A 37 3.67 -3.14 -5.52
CA GLU A 37 3.74 -3.96 -4.30
C GLU A 37 2.56 -3.66 -3.36
N LEU A 38 2.28 -2.39 -3.11
CA LEU A 38 1.14 -1.97 -2.30
C LEU A 38 -0.19 -2.48 -2.86
N GLU A 39 -0.37 -2.46 -4.18
CA GLU A 39 -1.58 -2.98 -4.83
C GLU A 39 -1.71 -4.51 -4.69
N ILE A 40 -0.60 -5.24 -4.78
CA ILE A 40 -0.57 -6.69 -4.52
C ILE A 40 -0.96 -6.99 -3.07
N GLU A 41 -0.42 -6.25 -2.11
CA GLU A 41 -0.76 -6.39 -0.69
C GLU A 41 -2.23 -6.07 -0.41
N ASN A 42 -2.75 -4.99 -1.00
CA ASN A 42 -4.17 -4.62 -0.92
C ASN A 42 -5.07 -5.74 -1.43
N LYS A 43 -4.73 -6.37 -2.56
CA LYS A 43 -5.48 -7.53 -3.09
C LYS A 43 -5.43 -8.73 -2.14
N LYS A 44 -4.27 -9.02 -1.56
CA LYS A 44 -4.12 -10.09 -0.55
C LYS A 44 -4.96 -9.81 0.70
N LEU A 45 -4.98 -8.56 1.17
CA LEU A 45 -5.79 -8.15 2.31
C LEU A 45 -7.28 -8.25 2.01
N LEU A 46 -7.74 -7.74 0.86
CA LEU A 46 -9.14 -7.86 0.43
C LEU A 46 -9.60 -9.32 0.37
N ARG A 47 -8.77 -10.24 -0.15
CA ARG A 47 -9.08 -11.68 -0.14
C ARG A 47 -9.25 -12.23 1.27
N ARG A 48 -8.39 -11.82 2.22
CA ARG A 48 -8.51 -12.21 3.63
C ARG A 48 -9.77 -11.65 4.28
N ILE A 49 -10.11 -10.39 4.02
CA ILE A 49 -11.33 -9.75 4.55
C ILE A 49 -12.57 -10.45 4.01
N LYS A 50 -12.66 -10.68 2.70
CA LYS A 50 -13.76 -11.43 2.07
C LYS A 50 -13.92 -12.85 2.63
N LYS A 51 -12.81 -13.53 2.94
CA LYS A 51 -12.86 -14.86 3.58
C LYS A 51 -13.40 -14.78 5.01
N LYS A 52 -13.06 -13.73 5.76
CA LYS A 52 -13.54 -13.53 7.14
C LYS A 52 -14.98 -13.01 7.21
N PHE A 53 -15.41 -12.26 6.20
CA PHE A 53 -16.72 -11.60 6.13
C PHE A 53 -17.37 -11.83 4.75
N PRO A 54 -17.81 -13.06 4.45
CA PRO A 54 -18.23 -13.46 3.10
C PRO A 54 -19.49 -12.75 2.59
N ASN A 55 -20.35 -12.28 3.49
CA ASN A 55 -21.63 -11.64 3.16
C ASN A 55 -21.63 -10.12 3.42
N SER A 56 -20.51 -9.55 3.86
CA SER A 56 -20.43 -8.12 4.15
C SER A 56 -20.07 -7.32 2.91
N ARG A 57 -20.60 -6.10 2.82
CA ARG A 57 -20.18 -5.15 1.78
C ARG A 57 -18.83 -4.58 2.19
N ILE A 58 -17.82 -4.71 1.32
CA ILE A 58 -16.47 -4.24 1.58
C ILE A 58 -16.13 -3.14 0.57
N ARG A 59 -15.76 -1.96 1.06
CA ARG A 59 -15.32 -0.81 0.24
C ARG A 59 -14.01 -0.25 0.74
N LYS A 60 -13.27 0.44 -0.13
CA LYS A 60 -12.00 1.09 0.21
C LYS A 60 -12.23 2.59 0.36
N GLU A 61 -11.77 3.17 1.46
CA GLU A 61 -11.76 4.61 1.69
C GLU A 61 -10.35 5.06 2.08
N GLY A 62 -9.70 5.79 1.18
CA GLY A 62 -8.27 6.14 1.34
C GLY A 62 -7.40 4.90 1.51
N SER A 63 -6.71 4.81 2.65
CA SER A 63 -5.86 3.69 3.04
C SER A 63 -6.59 2.58 3.81
N ALA A 64 -7.88 2.74 4.12
CA ALA A 64 -8.65 1.80 4.93
C ALA A 64 -9.62 0.94 4.11
N TRP A 65 -9.88 -0.27 4.61
CA TRP A 65 -10.97 -1.12 4.16
C TRP A 65 -12.12 -1.03 5.16
N ILE A 66 -13.28 -0.59 4.69
CA ILE A 66 -14.51 -0.48 5.47
C ILE A 66 -15.38 -1.72 5.18
N ILE A 67 -15.88 -2.33 6.25
CA ILE A 67 -16.72 -3.53 6.20
C ILE A 67 -18.08 -3.12 6.74
N ASP A 68 -19.04 -2.93 5.84
CA ASP A 68 -20.42 -2.67 6.23
C ASP A 68 -21.07 -4.04 6.54
N GLN A 69 -21.31 -4.31 7.82
CA GLN A 69 -22.09 -5.47 8.25
C GLN A 69 -23.57 -5.09 8.25
N PRO A 70 -24.47 -5.92 7.68
CA PRO A 70 -25.89 -5.74 7.94
C PRO A 70 -26.12 -5.90 9.44
N GLU A 71 -26.81 -4.95 10.08
CA GLU A 71 -27.30 -5.12 11.45
C GLU A 71 -28.11 -6.43 11.49
N GLU A 72 -27.76 -7.35 12.38
CA GLU A 72 -28.61 -8.51 12.64
C GLU A 72 -29.99 -7.99 13.09
N PRO A 73 -31.11 -8.50 12.54
CA PRO A 73 -32.40 -8.18 13.11
C PRO A 73 -32.44 -8.79 14.52
N GLY A 74 -32.54 -7.93 15.53
CA GLY A 74 -32.75 -8.33 16.92
C GLY A 74 -34.10 -9.00 17.16
#